data_AF-A0A1A8TFW5-F1
#
_entry.id   AF-A0A1A8TFW5-F1
#
_cell.length_a   1.000
_cell.length_b   1.000
_cell.length_c   1.000
_cell.angle_alpha   90.00
_cell.angle_beta   90.00
_cell.angle_gamma   90.00
#
_symmetry.space_group_name_H-M   'P 1'
#
loop_
_entity.id
_entity.type
_entity.pdbx_description
1 polymer ?
#
loop_
_entity_poly.entity_id
_entity_poly.type
_entity_poly.pdbx_seq_one_letter_code
_entity_poly.pdbx_strand_id
1 'polypeptide(L)'
;MSETCSVSLDGQIYPVSLGDNLLSALLRQGALVPHSCLAGACGSCKLYQPQGEALLACQQSVQHSLTLLSKPAERFTIALDRYEVTPLSDQWCKVAAHCSLSLPLGAVFRWQLDEQIGRSVSCSTTGDLLTFYFPTRFVEQLAEVRIEQGAQRAQLDISASHLLLYSAHNQVLAQDFQALMRQAGFEQSIVTCVIDMSSKPTALSFQRFDKALVLNDQPAALDELEQWLSDSRCRVAEFTFMTHSN
;
A
#
# COMPACT_ATOMS: atom_id res chain seq x y z
N MET A 1 2.39 33.76 16.20
CA MET A 1 1.59 32.67 15.59
C MET A 1 2.46 31.43 15.70
N SER A 2 1.99 30.35 16.33
CA SER A 2 2.73 29.09 16.35
C SER A 2 2.66 28.47 14.96
N GLU A 3 3.80 28.30 14.32
CA GLU A 3 3.86 27.57 13.05
C GLU A 3 3.44 26.12 13.28
N THR A 4 2.54 25.61 12.44
CA THR A 4 2.04 24.24 12.48
C THR A 4 2.60 23.44 11.33
N CYS A 5 2.94 22.18 11.58
CA CYS A 5 3.30 21.22 10.55
C CYS A 5 2.47 19.93 10.69
N SER A 6 2.67 19.00 9.76
CA SER A 6 1.95 17.73 9.71
C SER A 6 2.86 16.57 10.08
N VAL A 7 2.42 15.73 11.03
CA VAL A 7 3.05 14.44 11.28
C VAL A 7 2.13 13.34 10.75
N SER A 8 2.58 12.60 9.74
CA SER A 8 1.91 11.37 9.32
C SER A 8 2.40 10.22 10.20
N LEU A 9 1.53 9.62 11.01
CA LEU A 9 1.80 8.39 11.74
C LEU A 9 0.87 7.30 11.22
N ASP A 10 1.46 6.23 10.72
CA ASP A 10 0.74 5.13 10.10
C ASP A 10 -0.23 5.51 8.97
N GLY A 11 0.08 6.60 8.27
CA GLY A 11 -0.74 7.14 7.19
C GLY A 11 -1.82 8.12 7.67
N GLN A 12 -2.11 8.18 8.97
CA GLN A 12 -2.98 9.21 9.54
C GLN A 12 -2.19 10.51 9.75
N ILE A 13 -2.78 11.65 9.36
CA ILE A 13 -2.14 12.96 9.44
C ILE A 13 -2.59 13.69 10.70
N TYR A 14 -1.64 14.09 11.53
CA TYR A 14 -1.86 14.84 12.76
C TYR A 14 -1.28 16.25 12.63
N PRO A 15 -2.09 17.32 12.79
CA PRO A 15 -1.59 18.68 12.86
C PRO A 15 -0.91 18.93 14.21
N VAL A 16 0.34 19.38 14.19
CA VAL A 16 1.15 19.63 15.39
C VAL A 16 1.90 20.95 15.30
N SER A 17 2.18 21.59 16.42
CA SER A 17 2.97 22.83 16.45
C SER A 17 4.46 22.53 16.35
N LEU A 18 5.19 23.36 15.60
CA LEU A 18 6.65 23.33 15.60
C LEU A 18 7.18 23.62 17.01
N GLY A 19 8.24 22.91 17.39
CA GLY A 19 8.87 22.93 18.71
C GLY A 19 8.23 21.99 19.74
N ASP A 20 6.98 21.55 19.53
CA ASP A 20 6.32 20.65 20.48
C ASP A 20 7.04 19.31 20.62
N ASN A 21 6.94 18.70 21.79
CA ASN A 21 7.32 17.31 21.98
C ASN A 21 6.44 16.39 21.13
N LEU A 22 7.06 15.54 20.32
CA LEU A 22 6.39 14.69 19.34
C LEU A 22 5.37 13.74 20.01
N LEU A 23 5.75 13.05 21.09
CA LEU A 23 4.84 12.14 21.80
C LEU A 23 3.62 12.90 22.35
N SER A 24 3.85 13.98 23.09
CA SER A 24 2.76 14.77 23.68
C SER A 24 1.85 15.42 22.64
N ALA A 25 2.40 15.83 21.49
CA ALA A 25 1.62 16.36 20.39
C ALA A 25 0.72 15.28 19.75
N LEU A 26 1.27 14.11 19.47
CA LEU A 26 0.53 12.98 18.90
C LEU A 26 -0.59 12.49 19.84
N LEU A 27 -0.30 12.31 21.13
CA LEU A 27 -1.29 11.88 22.12
C LEU A 27 -2.43 12.90 22.28
N ARG A 28 -2.13 14.21 22.25
CA ARG A 28 -3.17 15.27 22.29
C ARG A 28 -4.12 15.22 21.09
N GLN A 29 -3.63 14.77 19.93
CA GLN A 29 -4.43 14.56 18.72
C GLN A 29 -5.12 13.18 18.69
N GLY A 30 -5.02 12.38 19.77
CA GLY A 30 -5.65 11.07 19.87
C GLY A 30 -4.89 9.94 19.18
N ALA A 31 -3.65 10.15 18.74
CA ALA A 31 -2.84 9.10 18.14
C ALA A 31 -2.51 8.00 19.18
N LEU A 32 -2.59 6.73 18.76
CA LEU A 32 -2.22 5.60 19.59
C LEU A 32 -0.71 5.33 19.49
N VAL A 33 0.06 5.93 20.39
CA VAL A 33 1.51 5.70 20.50
C VAL A 33 1.80 4.92 21.78
N PRO A 34 2.38 3.71 21.73
CA PRO A 34 2.80 3.00 22.93
C PRO A 34 3.79 3.84 23.73
N HIS A 35 3.63 3.93 25.05
CA HIS A 35 4.55 4.71 25.89
C HIS A 35 4.48 4.23 27.34
N SER A 36 5.55 4.51 28.10
CA SER A 36 5.59 4.19 29.53
C SER A 36 6.40 5.23 30.30
N CYS A 37 7.72 5.30 30.11
CA CYS A 37 8.58 6.08 31.01
C CYS A 37 8.62 7.60 30.72
N LEU A 38 8.23 8.05 29.53
CA LEU A 38 8.37 9.44 29.03
C LEU A 38 9.79 10.03 29.05
N ALA A 39 10.79 9.30 29.55
CA ALA A 39 12.19 9.71 29.71
C ALA A 39 13.14 9.00 28.73
N GLY A 40 12.61 8.32 27.71
CA GLY A 40 13.39 7.62 26.69
C GLY A 40 13.97 6.25 27.11
N ALA A 41 14.11 5.97 28.40
CA ALA A 41 14.77 4.76 28.91
C ALA A 41 14.08 3.44 28.51
N CYS A 42 12.74 3.38 28.49
CA CYS A 42 12.00 2.14 28.23
C CYS A 42 11.94 1.74 26.74
N GLY A 43 12.20 2.69 25.83
CA GLY A 43 12.04 2.45 24.39
C GLY A 43 10.62 2.19 23.88
N SER A 44 9.57 2.21 24.73
CA SER A 44 8.21 1.86 24.31
C SER A 44 7.61 2.83 23.28
N CYS A 45 8.01 4.10 23.30
CA CYS A 45 7.55 5.12 22.34
C CYS A 45 8.39 5.19 21.07
N LYS A 46 9.01 4.08 20.69
CA LYS A 46 9.83 4.01 19.49
C LYS A 46 8.92 4.10 18.27
N LEU A 47 9.19 5.09 17.43
CA LEU A 47 8.58 5.27 16.11
C LEU A 47 9.68 5.19 15.07
N TYR A 48 9.32 4.89 13.84
CA TYR A 48 10.27 4.65 12.77
C TYR A 48 9.99 5.59 11.61
N GLN A 49 11.02 6.25 11.10
CA GLN A 49 10.93 6.89 9.79
C GLN A 49 10.74 5.82 8.70
N PRO A 50 10.19 6.15 7.52
CA PRO A 50 10.05 5.23 6.41
C PRO A 50 11.35 4.50 6.08
N GLN A 51 12.50 5.19 6.25
CA GLN A 51 13.87 4.73 6.04
C GLN A 51 14.32 3.62 7.01
N GLY A 52 13.56 3.38 8.08
CA GLY A 52 13.88 2.41 9.14
C GLY A 52 14.58 3.02 10.35
N GLU A 53 15.00 4.29 10.29
CA GLU A 53 15.59 4.99 11.42
C GLU A 53 14.57 5.12 12.55
N ALA A 54 14.95 4.63 13.72
CA ALA A 54 14.12 4.69 14.91
C ALA A 54 14.37 5.98 15.69
N LEU A 55 13.29 6.61 16.14
CA LEU A 55 13.34 7.72 17.09
C LEU A 55 12.51 7.40 18.33
N LEU A 56 12.83 8.05 19.44
CA LEU A 56 12.03 8.01 20.65
C LEU A 56 11.11 9.21 20.67
N ALA A 57 9.81 9.00 20.46
CA ALA A 57 8.84 10.10 20.35
C ALA A 57 8.86 11.04 21.58
N CYS A 58 9.12 10.51 22.78
CA CYS A 58 9.20 11.34 24.00
C CYS A 58 10.45 12.22 24.08
N GLN A 59 11.48 11.96 23.28
CA GLN A 59 12.75 12.71 23.27
C GLN A 59 12.88 13.62 22.05
N GLN A 60 11.89 13.63 21.16
CA GLN A 60 11.93 14.36 19.91
C GLN A 60 11.06 15.62 19.96
N SER A 61 11.60 16.75 19.51
CA SER A 61 10.83 17.95 19.18
C SER A 61 10.49 17.98 17.69
N VAL A 62 9.29 18.44 17.36
CA VAL A 62 8.85 18.55 15.97
C VAL A 62 9.47 19.79 15.32
N GLN A 63 10.31 19.61 14.30
CA GLN A 63 11.00 20.73 13.63
C GLN A 63 10.52 20.96 12.19
N HIS A 64 9.85 19.97 11.61
CA HIS A 64 9.28 19.99 10.26
C HIS A 64 8.25 18.87 10.16
N SER A 65 7.52 18.79 9.05
CA SER A 65 6.60 17.68 8.80
C SER A 65 7.35 16.34 8.75
N LEU A 66 6.83 15.34 9.46
CA LEU A 66 7.44 14.00 9.54
C LEU A 66 6.49 12.95 9.00
N THR A 67 7.04 11.88 8.43
CA THR A 67 6.32 10.63 8.20
C THR A 67 6.93 9.57 9.11
N LEU A 68 6.10 8.85 9.85
CA LEU A 68 6.49 7.89 10.88
C LEU A 68 5.60 6.64 10.84
N LEU A 69 6.14 5.54 11.36
CA LEU A 69 5.52 4.23 11.46
C LEU A 69 5.60 3.76 12.92
N SER A 70 4.55 3.09 13.43
CA SER A 70 4.59 2.49 14.78
C SER A 70 5.43 1.22 14.87
N LYS A 71 5.74 0.60 13.72
CA LYS A 71 6.60 -0.57 13.59
C LYS A 71 7.72 -0.29 12.59
N PRO A 72 8.90 -0.91 12.74
CA PRO A 72 9.93 -0.78 11.73
C PRO A 72 9.37 -1.26 10.39
N ALA A 73 9.66 -0.53 9.32
CA ALA A 73 9.50 -1.11 8.00
C ALA A 73 10.52 -2.25 7.91
N GLU A 74 10.06 -3.50 7.86
CA GLU A 74 10.93 -4.64 7.54
C GLU A 74 11.35 -4.53 6.07
N ARG A 75 12.48 -3.85 5.83
CA ARG A 75 13.03 -3.66 4.49
C ARG A 75 13.94 -4.83 4.15
N PHE A 76 13.42 -5.77 3.39
CA PHE A 76 14.23 -6.77 2.72
C PHE A 76 14.50 -6.27 1.31
N THR A 77 15.78 -6.15 0.94
CA THR A 77 16.18 -6.01 -0.47
C THR A 77 16.45 -7.41 -1.00
N ILE A 78 15.72 -7.81 -2.02
CA ILE A 78 15.86 -9.15 -2.62
C ILE A 78 16.23 -9.00 -4.09
N ALA A 79 17.26 -9.72 -4.51
CA ALA A 79 17.64 -9.90 -5.91
C ALA A 79 16.83 -11.07 -6.52
N LEU A 80 16.35 -10.89 -7.75
CA LEU A 80 15.56 -11.89 -8.45
C LEU A 80 16.42 -12.66 -9.45
N ASP A 81 17.18 -13.66 -8.97
CA ASP A 81 18.15 -14.36 -9.82
C ASP A 81 17.53 -15.48 -10.67
N ARG A 82 16.35 -15.99 -10.28
CA ARG A 82 15.64 -17.07 -10.95
C ARG A 82 14.14 -16.78 -11.00
N TYR A 83 13.61 -16.60 -12.20
CA TYR A 83 12.21 -16.25 -12.38
C TYR A 83 11.63 -16.79 -13.70
N GLU A 84 10.32 -16.89 -13.74
CA GLU A 84 9.51 -17.14 -14.94
C GLU A 84 8.63 -15.92 -15.22
N VAL A 85 8.46 -15.59 -16.51
CA VAL A 85 7.64 -14.46 -16.95
C VAL A 85 6.49 -14.97 -17.80
N THR A 86 5.27 -14.63 -17.40
CA THR A 86 4.04 -14.89 -18.16
C THR A 86 3.47 -13.55 -18.66
N PRO A 87 3.48 -13.26 -19.97
CA PRO A 87 2.86 -12.06 -20.51
C PRO A 87 1.35 -12.02 -20.22
N LEU A 88 0.83 -10.85 -19.81
CA LEU A 88 -0.60 -10.61 -19.66
C LEU A 88 -1.11 -9.62 -20.70
N SER A 89 -0.33 -8.59 -20.99
CA SER A 89 -0.55 -7.62 -22.07
C SER A 89 0.78 -7.00 -22.53
N ASP A 90 0.70 -6.09 -23.50
CA ASP A 90 1.86 -5.30 -23.93
C ASP A 90 2.46 -4.43 -22.81
N GLN A 91 1.69 -4.12 -21.77
CA GLN A 91 2.14 -3.27 -20.66
C GLN A 91 2.55 -4.06 -19.42
N TRP A 92 1.97 -5.25 -19.21
CA TRP A 92 2.16 -5.99 -17.98
C TRP A 92 2.43 -7.48 -18.20
N CYS A 93 3.26 -8.01 -17.34
CA CYS A 93 3.53 -9.43 -17.20
C CYS A 93 3.35 -9.87 -15.74
N LYS A 94 3.23 -11.18 -15.54
CA LYS A 94 3.31 -11.82 -14.24
C LYS A 94 4.68 -12.47 -14.11
N VAL A 95 5.38 -12.14 -13.05
CA VAL A 95 6.71 -12.69 -12.71
C VAL A 95 6.53 -13.66 -11.56
N ALA A 96 7.05 -14.87 -11.69
CA ALA A 96 7.13 -15.85 -10.60
C ALA A 96 8.61 -16.08 -10.26
N ALA A 97 9.06 -15.51 -9.15
CA ALA A 97 10.47 -15.52 -8.76
C ALA A 97 10.74 -16.48 -7.58
N HIS A 98 11.83 -17.23 -7.69
CA HIS A 98 12.40 -18.02 -6.61
C HIS A 98 13.32 -17.12 -5.78
N CYS A 99 12.87 -16.71 -4.61
CA CYS A 99 13.68 -15.91 -3.69
C CYS A 99 13.34 -16.23 -2.23
N SER A 100 14.11 -15.67 -1.31
CA SER A 100 13.91 -15.87 0.14
C SER A 100 12.68 -15.14 0.71
N LEU A 101 11.85 -14.53 -0.14
CA LEU A 101 10.67 -13.79 0.25
C LEU A 101 9.41 -14.52 -0.20
N SER A 102 8.53 -14.80 0.76
CA SER A 102 7.17 -15.26 0.52
C SER A 102 6.21 -14.18 0.96
N LEU A 103 5.30 -13.78 0.06
CA LEU A 103 4.28 -12.77 0.32
C LEU A 103 2.89 -13.38 0.10
N PRO A 104 1.93 -13.20 1.03
CA PRO A 104 0.57 -13.68 0.82
C PRO A 104 -0.13 -12.93 -0.32
N LEU A 105 -1.15 -13.54 -0.91
CA LEU A 105 -2.00 -12.90 -1.92
C LEU A 105 -2.46 -11.50 -1.46
N GLY A 106 -2.27 -10.50 -2.32
CA GLY A 106 -2.65 -9.11 -2.04
C GLY A 106 -1.63 -8.31 -1.24
N ALA A 107 -0.52 -8.91 -0.78
CA ALA A 107 0.56 -8.18 -0.13
C ALA A 107 1.24 -7.22 -1.10
N VAL A 108 1.37 -5.96 -0.70
CA VAL A 108 1.90 -4.89 -1.54
C VAL A 108 3.37 -4.64 -1.19
N PHE A 109 4.19 -4.40 -2.22
CA PHE A 109 5.60 -4.10 -2.06
C PHE A 109 6.07 -3.10 -3.13
N ARG A 110 7.22 -2.48 -2.88
CA ARG A 110 7.87 -1.57 -3.83
C ARG A 110 8.93 -2.32 -4.61
N TRP A 111 9.13 -1.93 -5.85
CA TRP A 111 10.27 -2.36 -6.64
C TRP A 111 11.06 -1.14 -7.08
N GLN A 112 12.37 -1.30 -7.22
CA GLN A 112 13.28 -0.29 -7.72
C GLN A 112 14.20 -0.91 -8.76
N LEU A 113 14.40 -0.17 -9.85
CA LEU A 113 15.33 -0.48 -10.92
C LEU A 113 16.01 0.83 -11.33
N ASP A 114 17.28 1.00 -11.02
CA ASP A 114 17.99 2.28 -11.13
C ASP A 114 17.22 3.44 -10.46
N GLU A 115 16.85 4.45 -11.26
CA GLU A 115 16.03 5.60 -10.85
C GLU A 115 14.51 5.32 -10.94
N GLN A 116 14.12 4.20 -11.54
CA GLN A 116 12.73 3.78 -11.68
C GLN A 116 12.23 3.14 -10.39
N ILE A 117 11.07 3.58 -9.94
CA ILE A 117 10.43 3.07 -8.74
C ILE A 117 8.98 2.78 -9.07
N GLY A 118 8.51 1.63 -8.62
CA GLY A 118 7.10 1.32 -8.67
C GLY A 118 6.63 0.49 -7.50
N ARG A 119 5.41 0.03 -7.65
CA ARG A 119 4.70 -0.80 -6.69
C ARG A 119 4.08 -1.97 -7.41
N SER A 120 4.10 -3.10 -6.74
CA SER A 120 3.40 -4.29 -7.18
C SER A 120 2.73 -4.98 -6.01
N VAL A 121 2.01 -6.03 -6.35
CA VAL A 121 1.21 -6.86 -5.46
C VAL A 121 1.54 -8.33 -5.67
N SER A 122 1.63 -9.05 -4.56
CA SER A 122 1.74 -10.49 -4.58
C SER A 122 0.46 -11.12 -5.11
N CYS A 123 0.66 -11.97 -6.10
CA CYS A 123 -0.29 -12.83 -6.77
C CYS A 123 -0.09 -14.30 -6.36
N SER A 124 0.71 -14.55 -5.31
CA SER A 124 1.05 -15.89 -4.85
C SER A 124 -0.10 -16.48 -4.04
N THR A 125 -0.58 -17.66 -4.44
CA THR A 125 -1.64 -18.41 -3.73
C THR A 125 -1.10 -19.54 -2.87
N THR A 126 0.09 -20.07 -3.19
CA THR A 126 0.73 -21.16 -2.43
C THR A 126 1.82 -20.67 -1.49
N GLY A 127 2.39 -19.49 -1.73
CA GLY A 127 3.48 -18.92 -0.93
C GLY A 127 4.87 -19.49 -1.24
N ASP A 128 5.01 -20.42 -2.19
CA ASP A 128 6.29 -21.04 -2.54
C ASP A 128 7.18 -20.13 -3.40
N LEU A 129 6.54 -19.27 -4.19
CA LEU A 129 7.17 -18.29 -5.07
C LEU A 129 6.67 -16.90 -4.74
N LEU A 130 7.53 -15.91 -4.98
CA LEU A 130 7.08 -14.54 -5.07
C LEU A 130 6.52 -14.31 -6.47
N THR A 131 5.20 -14.36 -6.58
CA THR A 131 4.49 -14.10 -7.84
C THR A 131 3.92 -12.69 -7.83
N PHE A 132 4.12 -11.86 -8.86
CA PHE A 132 3.68 -10.46 -8.87
C PHE A 132 3.52 -9.87 -10.28
N TYR A 133 2.85 -8.73 -10.40
CA TYR A 133 2.72 -8.00 -11.68
C TYR A 133 3.91 -7.05 -11.93
N PHE A 134 4.44 -7.04 -13.14
CA PHE A 134 5.59 -6.20 -13.48
C PHE A 134 5.45 -5.57 -14.87
N PRO A 135 5.92 -4.32 -15.10
CA PRO A 135 5.84 -3.69 -16.40
C PRO A 135 6.67 -4.44 -17.45
N THR A 136 6.06 -4.80 -18.58
CA THR A 136 6.72 -5.56 -19.66
C THR A 136 7.96 -4.84 -20.19
N ARG A 137 7.96 -3.50 -20.19
CA ARG A 137 9.09 -2.66 -20.64
C ARG A 137 10.38 -2.84 -19.83
N PHE A 138 10.31 -3.40 -18.62
CA PHE A 138 11.46 -3.59 -17.73
C PHE A 138 11.86 -5.07 -17.57
N VAL A 139 11.23 -5.99 -18.29
CA VAL A 139 11.46 -7.45 -18.14
C VAL A 139 12.91 -7.86 -18.36
N GLU A 140 13.59 -7.24 -19.32
CA GLU A 140 15.01 -7.52 -19.61
C GLU A 140 15.96 -7.17 -18.45
N GLN A 141 15.49 -6.34 -17.51
CA GLN A 141 16.26 -5.87 -16.35
C GLN A 141 15.75 -6.49 -15.04
N LEU A 142 14.93 -7.55 -15.10
CA LEU A 142 14.36 -8.18 -13.91
C LEU A 142 15.41 -8.71 -12.93
N ALA A 143 16.58 -9.16 -13.42
CA ALA A 143 17.67 -9.61 -12.56
C ALA A 143 18.25 -8.49 -11.67
N GLU A 144 18.04 -7.23 -12.05
CA GLU A 144 18.54 -6.05 -11.34
C GLU A 144 17.49 -5.42 -10.43
N VAL A 145 16.24 -5.89 -10.51
CA VAL A 145 15.15 -5.33 -9.71
C VAL A 145 15.37 -5.62 -8.24
N ARG A 146 15.22 -4.57 -7.44
CA ARG A 146 15.24 -4.64 -5.99
C ARG A 146 13.82 -4.56 -5.49
N ILE A 147 13.38 -5.58 -4.79
CA ILE A 147 12.10 -5.56 -4.09
C ILE A 147 12.33 -5.02 -2.68
N GLU A 148 11.48 -4.08 -2.25
CA GLU A 148 11.41 -3.54 -0.90
C GLU A 148 10.02 -3.78 -0.32
N GLN A 149 9.95 -4.60 0.71
CA GLN A 149 8.71 -4.80 1.45
C GLN A 149 8.52 -3.68 2.50
N GLY A 150 7.32 -3.10 2.56
CA GLY A 150 6.91 -2.20 3.62
C GLY A 150 6.06 -2.91 4.67
N ALA A 151 5.67 -2.18 5.73
CA ALA A 151 4.68 -2.67 6.68
C ALA A 151 3.41 -3.13 5.94
N GLN A 152 3.06 -4.41 6.07
CA GLN A 152 1.86 -4.98 5.48
C GLN A 152 0.66 -4.53 6.30
N ARG A 153 0.06 -3.39 5.94
CA ARG A 153 -0.98 -2.77 6.77
C ARG A 153 -2.35 -3.42 6.66
N ALA A 154 -2.61 -4.18 5.59
CA ALA A 154 -3.87 -4.89 5.47
C ALA A 154 -3.72 -6.12 4.56
N GLN A 155 -3.67 -7.30 5.18
CA GLN A 155 -3.88 -8.56 4.48
C GLN A 155 -5.31 -8.60 3.92
N LEU A 156 -5.54 -9.40 2.88
CA LEU A 156 -6.89 -9.65 2.39
C LEU A 156 -7.63 -10.54 3.41
N ASP A 157 -8.84 -10.15 3.78
CA ASP A 157 -9.70 -10.90 4.69
C ASP A 157 -10.76 -11.64 3.87
N ILE A 158 -10.75 -12.97 3.88
CA ILE A 158 -11.68 -13.79 3.08
C ILE A 158 -13.17 -13.51 3.36
N SER A 159 -13.49 -12.97 4.54
CA SER A 159 -14.85 -12.61 4.95
C SER A 159 -15.27 -11.18 4.56
N ALA A 160 -14.31 -10.35 4.14
CA ALA A 160 -14.55 -8.97 3.78
C ALA A 160 -15.07 -8.82 2.33
N SER A 161 -15.88 -7.79 2.12
CA SER A 161 -16.34 -7.39 0.78
C SER A 161 -15.26 -6.56 0.06
N HIS A 162 -14.95 -6.94 -1.18
CA HIS A 162 -13.84 -6.35 -1.95
C HIS A 162 -14.32 -5.68 -3.24
N LEU A 163 -13.80 -4.49 -3.49
CA LEU A 163 -13.97 -3.76 -4.74
C LEU A 163 -12.61 -3.63 -5.46
N LEU A 164 -12.47 -4.25 -6.62
CA LEU A 164 -11.31 -4.06 -7.49
C LEU A 164 -11.56 -2.89 -8.42
N LEU A 165 -10.83 -1.80 -8.19
CA LEU A 165 -10.83 -0.62 -9.05
C LEU A 165 -9.62 -0.70 -9.97
N TYR A 166 -9.82 -0.47 -11.27
CA TYR A 166 -8.72 -0.56 -12.24
C TYR A 166 -8.84 0.49 -13.33
N SER A 167 -7.71 1.00 -13.83
CA SER A 167 -7.71 1.84 -15.03
C SER A 167 -7.99 1.01 -16.28
N ALA A 168 -8.45 1.66 -17.35
CA ALA A 168 -8.82 0.96 -18.59
C ALA A 168 -7.72 0.03 -19.12
N HIS A 169 -6.45 0.42 -19.00
CA HIS A 169 -5.30 -0.38 -19.43
C HIS A 169 -4.97 -1.56 -18.50
N ASN A 170 -5.47 -1.54 -17.26
CA ASN A 170 -5.23 -2.57 -16.24
C ASN A 170 -6.38 -3.58 -16.12
N GLN A 171 -7.30 -3.63 -17.08
CA GLN A 171 -8.40 -4.61 -17.08
C GLN A 171 -7.89 -6.06 -16.97
N VAL A 172 -6.80 -6.40 -17.66
CA VAL A 172 -6.24 -7.75 -17.62
C VAL A 172 -5.66 -8.11 -16.25
N LEU A 173 -5.08 -7.14 -15.53
CA LEU A 173 -4.62 -7.33 -14.15
C LEU A 173 -5.80 -7.57 -13.22
N ALA A 174 -6.86 -6.76 -13.36
CA ALA A 174 -8.04 -6.90 -12.51
C ALA A 174 -8.73 -8.25 -12.70
N GLN A 175 -8.83 -8.73 -13.93
CA GLN A 175 -9.40 -10.05 -14.25
C GLN A 175 -8.54 -11.19 -13.69
N ASP A 176 -7.22 -11.12 -13.90
CA ASP A 176 -6.29 -12.11 -13.38
C ASP A 176 -6.29 -12.16 -11.85
N PHE A 177 -6.25 -10.99 -11.19
CA PHE A 177 -6.26 -10.89 -9.74
C PHE A 177 -7.59 -11.36 -9.14
N GLN A 178 -8.72 -11.02 -9.77
CA GLN A 178 -10.04 -11.54 -9.38
C GLN A 178 -10.09 -13.08 -9.45
N ALA A 179 -9.51 -13.68 -10.51
CA ALA A 179 -9.45 -15.13 -10.64
C ALA A 179 -8.61 -15.78 -9.52
N LEU A 180 -7.46 -15.19 -9.18
CA LEU A 180 -6.60 -15.65 -8.08
C LEU A 180 -7.30 -15.54 -6.72
N MET A 181 -8.00 -14.44 -6.46
CA MET A 181 -8.80 -14.29 -5.24
C MET A 181 -9.90 -15.36 -5.16
N ARG A 182 -10.62 -15.64 -6.25
CA ARG A 182 -11.62 -16.72 -6.27
C ARG A 182 -10.99 -18.08 -5.99
N GLN A 183 -9.84 -18.38 -6.60
CA GLN A 183 -9.12 -19.62 -6.35
C GLN A 183 -8.67 -19.75 -4.88
N ALA A 184 -8.34 -18.63 -4.23
CA ALA A 184 -7.99 -18.57 -2.82
C ALA A 184 -9.21 -18.56 -1.87
N GLY A 185 -10.44 -18.74 -2.38
CA GLY A 185 -11.66 -18.89 -1.59
C GLY A 185 -12.39 -17.59 -1.26
N PHE A 186 -12.02 -16.45 -1.87
CA PHE A 186 -12.71 -15.16 -1.70
C PHE A 186 -14.02 -15.13 -2.52
N GLU A 187 -14.91 -16.09 -2.31
CA GLU A 187 -16.13 -16.27 -3.12
C GLU A 187 -17.19 -15.20 -2.83
N GLN A 188 -17.10 -14.51 -1.68
CA GLN A 188 -18.04 -13.45 -1.30
C GLN A 188 -17.63 -12.10 -1.93
N SER A 189 -18.45 -11.63 -2.88
CA SER A 189 -18.54 -10.21 -3.33
C SER A 189 -17.22 -9.54 -3.75
N ILE A 190 -16.46 -10.16 -4.66
CA ILE A 190 -15.43 -9.45 -5.42
C ILE A 190 -16.08 -8.74 -6.61
N VAL A 191 -16.35 -7.44 -6.45
CA VAL A 191 -16.89 -6.58 -7.53
C VAL A 191 -15.72 -5.88 -8.23
N THR A 192 -15.78 -5.77 -9.55
CA THR A 192 -14.78 -5.06 -10.36
C THR A 192 -15.40 -3.82 -10.99
N CYS A 193 -14.69 -2.70 -11.00
CA CYS A 193 -15.14 -1.47 -11.65
C CYS A 193 -13.97 -0.72 -12.31
N VAL A 194 -14.17 -0.31 -13.56
CA VAL A 194 -13.20 0.55 -14.26
C VAL A 194 -13.24 1.96 -13.68
N ILE A 195 -12.08 2.54 -13.45
CA ILE A 195 -11.92 3.92 -13.04
C ILE A 195 -12.11 4.81 -14.27
N ASP A 196 -13.19 5.57 -14.27
CA ASP A 196 -13.48 6.61 -15.25
C ASP A 196 -13.97 7.87 -14.52
N MET A 197 -13.05 8.80 -14.27
CA MET A 197 -13.34 10.05 -13.55
C MET A 197 -14.27 10.98 -14.32
N SER A 198 -14.52 10.73 -15.61
CA SER A 198 -15.43 11.53 -16.43
C SER A 198 -16.90 11.12 -16.26
N SER A 199 -17.18 9.96 -15.64
CA SER A 199 -18.52 9.44 -15.46
C SER A 199 -18.74 8.89 -14.06
N LYS A 200 -20.02 8.80 -13.64
CA LYS A 200 -20.38 8.23 -12.33
C LYS A 200 -20.46 6.71 -12.40
N PRO A 201 -19.89 5.96 -11.44
CA PRO A 201 -19.96 4.50 -11.41
C PRO A 201 -21.34 4.03 -10.93
N THR A 202 -22.37 4.21 -11.77
CA THR A 202 -23.77 3.89 -11.44
C THR A 202 -23.97 2.42 -11.06
N ALA A 203 -23.16 1.51 -11.60
CA ALA A 203 -23.16 0.09 -11.25
C ALA A 203 -22.83 -0.17 -9.77
N LEU A 204 -22.13 0.74 -9.10
CA LEU A 204 -21.77 0.65 -7.67
C LEU A 204 -22.76 1.36 -6.75
N SER A 205 -23.87 1.86 -7.29
CA SER A 205 -24.79 2.70 -6.51
C SER A 205 -25.34 1.97 -5.30
N PHE A 206 -25.29 2.62 -4.13
CA PHE A 206 -25.78 2.11 -2.85
C PHE A 206 -25.06 0.85 -2.34
N GLN A 207 -23.87 0.54 -2.85
CA GLN A 207 -23.06 -0.57 -2.36
C GLN A 207 -22.08 -0.09 -1.29
N ARG A 208 -21.68 -1.01 -0.41
CA ARG A 208 -20.66 -0.80 0.60
C ARG A 208 -19.64 -1.92 0.52
N PHE A 209 -18.37 -1.54 0.55
CA PHE A 209 -17.23 -2.45 0.56
C PHE A 209 -16.37 -2.17 1.78
N ASP A 210 -15.77 -3.23 2.32
CA ASP A 210 -14.79 -3.09 3.38
C ASP A 210 -13.47 -2.59 2.81
N LYS A 211 -13.09 -3.08 1.61
CA LYS A 211 -11.79 -2.75 1.01
C LYS A 211 -11.86 -2.53 -0.49
N ALA A 212 -11.27 -1.43 -0.96
CA ALA A 212 -10.98 -1.21 -2.37
C ALA A 212 -9.51 -1.54 -2.69
N LEU A 213 -9.32 -2.36 -3.70
CA LEU A 213 -8.07 -2.81 -4.25
C LEU A 213 -7.83 -2.09 -5.58
N VAL A 214 -6.88 -1.15 -5.61
CA VAL A 214 -6.71 -0.20 -6.70
C VAL A 214 -5.52 -0.60 -7.59
N LEU A 215 -5.82 -1.07 -8.79
CA LEU A 215 -4.90 -1.43 -9.87
C LEU A 215 -4.83 -0.29 -10.89
N ASN A 216 -4.15 0.78 -10.55
CA ASN A 216 -4.07 1.98 -11.37
C ASN A 216 -2.63 2.18 -11.91
N ASP A 217 -2.51 2.67 -13.13
CA ASP A 217 -1.27 3.07 -13.78
C ASP A 217 -1.04 4.58 -13.67
N GLN A 218 -2.12 5.37 -13.55
CA GLN A 218 -2.06 6.80 -13.32
C GLN A 218 -2.18 7.09 -11.81
N PRO A 219 -1.47 8.09 -11.27
CA PRO A 219 -1.69 8.51 -9.89
C PRO A 219 -3.06 9.21 -9.78
N ALA A 220 -4.10 8.47 -9.39
CA ALA A 220 -5.33 9.08 -8.89
C ALA A 220 -5.16 9.40 -7.41
N ALA A 221 -5.44 10.64 -7.02
CA ALA A 221 -5.42 11.01 -5.61
C ALA A 221 -6.50 10.23 -4.86
N LEU A 222 -6.22 9.83 -3.61
CA LEU A 222 -7.19 9.13 -2.77
C LEU A 222 -8.49 9.94 -2.64
N ASP A 223 -8.37 11.24 -2.39
CA ASP A 223 -9.51 12.15 -2.22
C ASP A 223 -10.40 12.20 -3.48
N GLU A 224 -9.80 12.13 -4.68
CA GLU A 224 -10.55 12.10 -5.95
C GLU A 224 -11.32 10.78 -6.12
N LEU A 225 -10.69 9.65 -5.81
CA LEU A 225 -11.33 8.33 -5.84
C LEU A 225 -12.48 8.22 -4.83
N GLU A 226 -12.27 8.74 -3.61
CA GLU A 226 -13.30 8.78 -2.58
C GLU A 226 -14.49 9.64 -3.00
N GLN A 227 -14.23 10.83 -3.56
CA GLN A 227 -15.28 11.71 -4.06
C GLN A 227 -16.05 11.06 -5.22
N TRP A 228 -15.35 10.46 -6.18
CA TRP A 228 -15.94 9.77 -7.33
C TRP A 228 -16.88 8.62 -6.93
N LEU A 229 -16.49 7.81 -5.92
CA LEU A 229 -17.35 6.76 -5.36
C LEU A 229 -18.54 7.35 -4.59
N SER A 230 -18.29 8.41 -3.81
CA SER A 230 -19.32 9.08 -3.02
C SER A 230 -20.42 9.70 -3.87
N ASP A 231 -20.08 10.21 -5.05
CA ASP A 231 -21.02 10.75 -6.04
C ASP A 231 -22.04 9.73 -6.55
N SER A 232 -21.71 8.44 -6.45
CA SER A 232 -22.61 7.31 -6.74
C SER A 232 -23.20 6.68 -5.48
N ARG A 233 -23.00 7.28 -4.31
CA ARG A 233 -23.42 6.72 -3.01
C ARG A 233 -22.80 5.35 -2.72
N CYS A 234 -21.64 5.07 -3.31
CA CYS A 234 -20.80 3.94 -2.93
C CYS A 234 -19.96 4.33 -1.70
N ARG A 235 -19.68 3.36 -0.83
CA ARG A 235 -18.83 3.55 0.36
C ARG A 235 -17.78 2.46 0.43
N VAL A 236 -16.54 2.86 0.74
CA VAL A 236 -15.40 1.97 0.93
C VAL A 236 -14.76 2.35 2.26
N ALA A 237 -14.43 1.37 3.11
CA ALA A 237 -13.81 1.66 4.41
C ALA A 237 -12.29 1.82 4.33
N GLU A 238 -11.62 1.06 3.46
CA GLU A 238 -10.16 1.11 3.28
C GLU A 238 -9.76 1.04 1.80
N PHE A 239 -8.69 1.75 1.42
CA PHE A 239 -8.09 1.68 0.08
C PHE A 239 -6.68 1.08 0.14
N THR A 240 -6.39 0.17 -0.79
CA THR A 240 -5.05 -0.38 -1.01
C THR A 240 -4.66 -0.19 -2.47
N PHE A 241 -3.69 0.67 -2.71
CA PHE A 241 -3.12 0.90 -4.05
C PHE A 241 -2.06 -0.15 -4.35
N MET A 242 -2.35 -1.04 -5.29
CA MET A 242 -1.63 -2.29 -5.52
C MET A 242 -0.51 -2.16 -6.55
N THR A 243 -0.76 -1.41 -7.62
CA THR A 243 0.21 -1.23 -8.72
C THR A 243 0.43 0.23 -8.98
N HIS A 244 1.65 0.56 -9.39
CA HIS A 244 2.05 1.86 -9.91
C HIS A 244 3.43 1.71 -10.55
N SER A 245 3.67 2.38 -11.67
CA SER A 245 5.03 2.55 -12.21
C SER A 245 5.20 4.01 -12.53
N ASN A 246 6.22 4.64 -11.95
CA ASN A 246 6.79 5.83 -12.59
C ASN A 246 7.59 5.39 -13.83
#